data_AF-A0A9N9BJS6-F1
#
_entry.id   AF-A0A9N9BJS6-F1
#
_cell.length_a   1.000
_cell.length_b   1.000
_cell.length_c   1.000
_cell.angle_alpha   90.00
_cell.angle_beta   90.00
_cell.angle_gamma   90.00
#
_symmetry.space_group_name_H-M   'P 1'
#
loop_
_entity.id
_entity.type
_entity.pdbx_description
1 polymer ?
#
loop_
_entity_poly.entity_id
_entity_poly.type
_entity_poly.pdbx_seq_one_letter_code
_entity_poly.pdbx_strand_id
1 'polypeptide(L)'
;PTVKPAPTAQLTSQLVPKEPQQKMAVEMPMKSVYKMMEHTKSLTMAELIDTTLTELMLLTPKQSQQAAALYNGSPQVLGSELSKGTGNKVKYNGVDYDATNTAGIIAAKKAKIDSDNAARLDNAKTTAINAIQALMDDTSDNKTKLTDEEGYIEAATTTAEVSSRESKVKEAITALREAKKLIPFDAAVARAAAITAFEDKDNKTDIDSKKKELTDKIDAERAKEPKKEPPKEKLTDEKVEQVIQTVLSNTSVKPQPKVVKSWQSYDSADSQLRTAEQIQEFLEEIKDKEADFAKILEEMPDENKPVGNTPEEKVDNFLSTQKAEVVVKAIFSYKIKDDTFRNETEAEMKTRKNVEEQQLDEKVYPKKDGKYTKEAMVRYLFEKKTGQTHQFAAKGQDSGSNLTTEGH
;
A
#
# COMPACT_ATOMS: atom_id res chain seq x y z
N PRO A 1 -60.19 9.20 -17.18
CA PRO A 1 -59.97 10.38 -18.05
C PRO A 1 -58.46 10.50 -18.40
N THR A 2 -57.93 9.82 -19.43
CA THR A 2 -57.85 10.29 -20.84
C THR A 2 -57.27 11.71 -20.89
N VAL A 3 -56.13 12.03 -21.51
CA VAL A 3 -55.77 11.85 -22.93
C VAL A 3 -54.25 12.11 -23.10
N LYS A 4 -53.53 11.17 -23.73
CA LYS A 4 -52.39 11.41 -24.66
C LYS A 4 -53.00 11.54 -26.09
N PRO A 5 -52.33 11.91 -27.22
CA PRO A 5 -50.95 12.36 -27.49
C PRO A 5 -50.80 13.41 -28.67
N ALA A 6 -49.55 13.63 -29.13
CA ALA A 6 -49.09 13.87 -30.54
C ALA A 6 -49.43 15.22 -31.23
N PRO A 7 -48.81 15.64 -32.37
CA PRO A 7 -48.02 14.91 -33.40
C PRO A 7 -46.65 15.53 -33.78
N THR A 8 -45.64 14.79 -34.28
CA THR A 8 -45.40 14.21 -35.63
C THR A 8 -45.15 15.22 -36.74
N ALA A 9 -43.94 15.20 -37.31
CA ALA A 9 -43.69 15.45 -38.73
C ALA A 9 -42.51 14.57 -39.21
N GLN A 10 -42.87 13.46 -39.85
CA GLN A 10 -42.05 12.80 -40.87
C GLN A 10 -42.10 13.64 -42.15
N LEU A 11 -41.10 13.52 -43.02
CA LEU A 11 -41.23 13.13 -44.44
C LEU A 11 -39.82 13.22 -45.08
N THR A 12 -39.22 12.07 -45.42
CA THR A 12 -39.07 11.52 -46.80
C THR A 12 -37.98 12.23 -47.63
N SER A 13 -37.26 11.63 -48.57
CA SER A 13 -37.28 10.33 -49.22
C SER A 13 -36.07 10.33 -50.18
N GLN A 14 -35.43 9.15 -50.31
CA GLN A 14 -34.89 8.53 -51.52
C GLN A 14 -34.15 9.39 -52.57
N LEU A 15 -33.01 8.88 -53.05
CA LEU A 15 -32.83 8.48 -54.46
C LEU A 15 -31.43 7.88 -54.67
N VAL A 16 -31.40 6.55 -54.72
CA VAL A 16 -30.58 5.73 -55.64
C VAL A 16 -31.56 5.45 -56.79
N PRO A 17 -31.22 5.44 -58.11
CA PRO A 17 -30.25 4.46 -58.63
C PRO A 17 -29.59 4.71 -60.01
N LYS A 18 -28.81 3.70 -60.42
CA LYS A 18 -28.60 3.14 -61.78
C LYS A 18 -27.45 3.66 -62.67
N GLU A 19 -26.53 2.73 -62.93
CA GLU A 19 -25.80 2.57 -64.20
C GLU A 19 -26.73 2.53 -65.42
N PRO A 20 -26.18 2.83 -66.59
CA PRO A 20 -26.33 1.91 -67.72
C PRO A 20 -25.01 1.59 -68.44
N GLN A 21 -24.98 0.39 -69.03
CA GLN A 21 -23.91 -0.11 -69.89
C GLN A 21 -24.00 0.40 -71.34
N GLN A 22 -22.83 0.32 -72.01
CA GLN A 22 -22.57 0.04 -73.45
C GLN A 22 -22.38 1.16 -74.50
N LYS A 23 -21.13 1.18 -75.01
CA LYS A 23 -20.63 1.18 -76.41
C LYS A 23 -20.90 2.39 -77.33
N MET A 24 -19.81 3.04 -77.76
CA MET A 24 -19.45 3.18 -79.18
C MET A 24 -17.93 3.36 -79.34
N ALA A 25 -17.38 2.65 -80.31
CA ALA A 25 -15.97 2.56 -80.67
C ALA A 25 -15.55 3.72 -81.58
N VAL A 26 -14.30 4.16 -81.46
CA VAL A 26 -13.55 4.78 -82.56
C VAL A 26 -12.21 4.06 -82.66
N GLU A 27 -11.97 3.47 -83.82
CA GLU A 27 -10.77 2.72 -84.20
C GLU A 27 -9.56 3.62 -84.48
N MET A 28 -8.38 3.05 -84.20
CA MET A 28 -7.09 3.11 -84.92
C MET A 28 -5.89 3.60 -84.07
N PRO A 29 -4.65 3.11 -84.31
CA PRO A 29 -4.21 1.92 -85.03
C PRO A 29 -3.39 0.92 -84.17
N MET A 30 -3.58 -0.37 -84.44
CA MET A 30 -2.86 -1.52 -83.86
C MET A 30 -1.38 -1.60 -84.29
N LYS A 31 -0.56 -0.62 -83.91
CA LYS A 31 0.91 -0.75 -83.89
C LYS A 31 1.60 -0.19 -82.64
N SER A 32 0.86 0.45 -81.71
CA SER A 32 1.41 0.96 -80.44
C SER A 32 1.06 0.08 -79.22
N VAL A 33 -0.03 -0.70 -79.29
CA VAL A 33 -0.52 -1.50 -78.14
C VAL A 33 0.35 -2.72 -77.84
N TYR A 34 1.05 -3.27 -78.84
CA TYR A 34 2.00 -4.36 -78.61
C TYR A 34 3.32 -3.93 -77.96
N LYS A 35 3.59 -2.61 -77.84
CA LYS A 35 4.77 -2.09 -77.13
C LYS A 35 4.46 -1.57 -75.72
N MET A 36 3.19 -1.45 -75.35
CA MET A 36 2.74 -1.04 -74.00
C MET A 36 2.25 -2.22 -73.14
N MET A 37 1.88 -3.36 -73.74
CA MET A 37 1.46 -4.56 -72.99
C MET A 37 2.60 -5.52 -72.61
N GLU A 38 3.83 -5.32 -73.11
CA GLU A 38 4.99 -6.12 -72.67
C GLU A 38 5.75 -5.50 -71.48
N HIS A 39 5.44 -4.26 -71.07
CA HIS A 39 6.02 -3.63 -69.88
C HIS A 39 5.08 -3.54 -68.67
N THR A 40 3.91 -4.20 -68.72
CA THR A 40 2.96 -4.28 -67.60
C THR A 40 2.91 -5.66 -66.94
N LYS A 41 4.01 -6.43 -67.02
CA LYS A 41 4.20 -7.61 -66.18
C LYS A 41 5.45 -7.43 -65.32
N SER A 42 5.22 -7.45 -64.01
CA SER A 42 6.14 -7.26 -62.89
C SER A 42 6.77 -5.88 -62.77
N LEU A 43 5.97 -4.89 -62.33
CA LEU A 43 6.53 -3.91 -61.40
C LEU A 43 6.48 -4.55 -60.02
N THR A 44 7.65 -4.83 -59.46
CA THR A 44 7.80 -5.27 -58.08
C THR A 44 7.24 -4.19 -57.13
N MET A 45 6.88 -4.54 -55.90
CA MET A 45 6.39 -3.54 -54.92
C MET A 45 7.41 -2.41 -54.68
N ALA A 46 8.69 -2.65 -54.97
CA ALA A 46 9.74 -1.64 -54.98
C ALA A 46 9.55 -0.59 -56.09
N GLU A 47 9.11 -0.98 -57.29
CA GLU A 47 8.90 -0.05 -58.41
C GLU A 47 7.59 0.75 -58.31
N LEU A 48 6.57 0.21 -57.63
CA LEU A 48 5.33 0.96 -57.32
C LEU A 48 5.55 2.03 -56.22
N ILE A 49 6.48 1.75 -55.30
CA ILE A 49 6.95 2.71 -54.27
C ILE A 49 7.86 3.76 -54.91
N ASP A 50 8.63 3.39 -55.93
CA ASP A 50 9.49 4.32 -56.67
C ASP A 50 8.65 5.36 -57.44
N THR A 51 7.49 4.99 -57.99
CA THR A 51 6.64 5.94 -58.74
C THR A 51 6.00 7.01 -57.84
N THR A 52 5.51 6.63 -56.66
CA THR A 52 4.89 7.59 -55.73
C THR A 52 5.92 8.52 -55.08
N LEU A 53 7.13 8.04 -54.77
CA LEU A 53 8.20 8.87 -54.23
C LEU A 53 8.82 9.81 -55.27
N THR A 54 8.95 9.32 -56.51
CA THR A 54 9.51 10.07 -57.66
C THR A 54 8.52 11.06 -58.27
N GLU A 55 7.21 10.88 -58.10
CA GLU A 55 6.20 11.89 -58.45
C GLU A 55 6.06 13.00 -57.39
N LEU A 56 6.20 12.65 -56.10
CA LEU A 56 6.16 13.62 -55.00
C LEU A 56 7.42 14.49 -54.93
N MET A 57 8.53 14.01 -55.45
CA MET A 57 9.78 14.74 -55.56
C MET A 57 10.27 14.66 -57.00
N LEU A 58 10.28 15.76 -57.76
CA LEU A 58 11.03 15.79 -59.02
C LEU A 58 12.52 15.61 -58.72
N LEU A 59 13.00 14.35 -58.66
CA LEU A 59 14.27 13.97 -58.03
C LEU A 59 15.48 14.30 -58.93
N THR A 60 16.31 15.23 -58.46
CA THR A 60 17.74 15.32 -58.81
C THR A 60 18.53 14.18 -58.13
N PRO A 61 19.74 13.81 -58.60
CA PRO A 61 20.55 12.73 -57.99
C PRO A 61 20.77 12.88 -56.47
N LYS A 62 20.80 14.12 -55.97
CA LYS A 62 20.92 14.44 -54.53
C LYS A 62 19.67 14.06 -53.74
N GLN A 63 18.49 14.13 -54.35
CA GLN A 63 17.23 13.77 -53.71
C GLN A 63 17.01 12.25 -53.74
N SER A 64 17.50 11.53 -54.76
CA SER A 64 17.48 10.05 -54.78
C SER A 64 18.32 9.44 -53.64
N GLN A 65 19.46 10.06 -53.29
CA GLN A 65 20.26 9.66 -52.13
C GLN A 65 19.54 9.89 -50.80
N GLN A 66 18.68 10.92 -50.72
CA GLN A 66 17.90 11.25 -49.53
C GLN A 66 16.70 10.31 -49.34
N ALA A 67 16.04 9.94 -50.44
CA ALA A 67 15.04 8.88 -50.46
C ALA A 67 15.60 7.54 -49.95
N ALA A 68 16.78 7.15 -50.43
CA ALA A 68 17.47 5.95 -49.96
C ALA A 68 17.83 6.01 -48.47
N ALA A 69 18.21 7.19 -47.95
CA ALA A 69 18.52 7.38 -46.53
C ALA A 69 17.28 7.24 -45.62
N LEU A 70 16.10 7.66 -46.09
CA LEU A 70 14.83 7.45 -45.36
C LEU A 70 14.40 5.98 -45.36
N TYR A 71 14.56 5.29 -46.51
CA TYR A 71 14.18 3.88 -46.66
C TYR A 71 15.12 2.93 -45.91
N ASN A 72 16.41 3.23 -45.87
CA ASN A 72 17.43 2.43 -45.16
C ASN A 72 17.67 2.90 -43.71
N GLY A 73 16.95 3.92 -43.25
CA GLY A 73 17.05 4.44 -41.89
C GLY A 73 16.52 3.48 -40.83
N SER A 74 16.80 3.78 -39.55
CA SER A 74 16.27 3.04 -38.40
C SER A 74 15.62 4.03 -37.42
N PRO A 75 14.28 4.14 -37.38
CA PRO A 75 13.29 3.36 -38.12
C PRO A 75 13.20 3.73 -39.61
N GLN A 76 12.89 2.75 -40.46
CA GLN A 76 12.62 2.93 -41.89
C GLN A 76 11.40 3.84 -42.06
N VAL A 77 11.47 4.83 -42.97
CA VAL A 77 10.34 5.69 -43.35
C VAL A 77 9.86 5.28 -44.74
N LEU A 78 8.59 4.91 -44.86
CA LEU A 78 7.98 4.48 -46.12
C LEU A 78 7.45 5.69 -46.90
N GLY A 79 7.51 5.63 -48.23
CA GLY A 79 6.98 6.69 -49.09
C GLY A 79 5.50 6.99 -48.87
N SER A 80 4.72 5.98 -48.51
CA SER A 80 3.29 6.09 -48.16
C SER A 80 3.02 6.88 -46.87
N GLU A 81 4.03 7.08 -46.02
CA GLU A 81 3.91 7.88 -44.79
C GLU A 81 4.23 9.37 -45.04
N LEU A 82 4.62 9.70 -46.27
CA LEU A 82 5.00 11.04 -46.69
C LEU A 82 3.92 11.62 -47.60
N SER A 83 3.72 12.92 -47.50
CA SER A 83 2.84 13.67 -48.40
C SER A 83 3.49 14.99 -48.79
N LYS A 84 2.91 15.68 -49.79
CA LYS A 84 3.41 16.98 -50.21
C LYS A 84 3.23 18.00 -49.08
N GLY A 85 4.33 18.64 -48.68
CA GLY A 85 4.33 19.72 -47.69
C GLY A 85 4.14 21.10 -48.32
N THR A 86 4.25 22.15 -47.51
CA THR A 86 4.15 23.53 -47.99
C THR A 86 5.41 23.94 -48.77
N GLY A 87 5.26 24.43 -49.99
CA GLY A 87 6.39 24.80 -50.85
C GLY A 87 7.19 23.59 -51.33
N ASN A 88 8.52 23.61 -51.14
CA ASN A 88 9.43 22.53 -51.53
C ASN A 88 9.71 21.54 -50.37
N LYS A 89 8.77 21.41 -49.43
CA LYS A 89 8.89 20.57 -48.23
C LYS A 89 8.11 19.26 -48.35
N VAL A 90 8.45 18.32 -47.49
CA VAL A 90 7.81 17.01 -47.37
C VAL A 90 7.11 16.95 -46.01
N LYS A 91 5.88 16.45 -45.98
CA LYS A 91 5.08 16.37 -44.77
C LYS A 91 5.10 14.96 -44.20
N TYR A 92 5.45 14.85 -42.91
CA TYR A 92 5.39 13.62 -42.13
C TYR A 92 4.59 13.87 -40.84
N ASN A 93 3.59 13.03 -40.57
CA ASN A 93 2.70 13.15 -39.41
C ASN A 93 2.13 14.57 -39.20
N GLY A 94 1.73 15.23 -40.30
CA GLY A 94 1.15 16.58 -40.28
C GLY A 94 2.17 17.74 -40.19
N VAL A 95 3.46 17.46 -40.05
CA VAL A 95 4.53 18.46 -39.91
C VAL A 95 5.36 18.54 -41.18
N ASP A 96 5.67 19.76 -41.63
CA ASP A 96 6.50 20.02 -42.82
C ASP A 96 8.00 20.00 -42.48
N TYR A 97 8.75 19.16 -43.19
CA TYR A 97 10.20 19.00 -43.10
C TYR A 97 10.85 19.39 -44.44
N ASP A 98 12.07 19.93 -44.38
CA ASP A 98 12.86 20.08 -45.60
C ASP A 98 13.18 18.70 -46.18
N ALA A 99 13.01 18.54 -47.50
CA ALA A 99 13.26 17.26 -48.20
C ALA A 99 14.70 16.73 -47.99
N THR A 100 15.63 17.63 -47.65
CA THR A 100 17.03 17.31 -47.37
C THR A 100 17.31 16.92 -45.92
N ASN A 101 16.36 17.11 -45.01
CA ASN A 101 16.51 16.81 -43.58
C ASN A 101 15.97 15.41 -43.24
N THR A 102 16.63 14.39 -43.78
CA THR A 102 16.25 12.99 -43.57
C THR A 102 16.37 12.56 -42.10
N ALA A 103 17.38 13.06 -41.39
CA ALA A 103 17.59 12.81 -39.97
C ALA A 103 16.42 13.31 -39.10
N GLY A 104 15.88 14.50 -39.40
CA GLY A 104 14.72 15.06 -38.69
C GLY A 104 13.46 14.22 -38.87
N ILE A 105 13.22 13.68 -40.06
CA ILE A 105 12.05 12.82 -40.34
C ILE A 105 12.21 11.46 -39.64
N ILE A 106 13.40 10.87 -39.65
CA ILE A 106 13.69 9.61 -38.93
C ILE A 106 13.53 9.80 -37.42
N ALA A 107 14.03 10.91 -36.87
CA ALA A 107 13.86 11.25 -35.46
C ALA A 107 12.38 11.44 -35.08
N ALA A 108 11.59 12.11 -35.94
CA ALA A 108 10.16 12.26 -35.73
C ALA A 108 9.42 10.90 -35.75
N LYS A 109 9.80 10.00 -36.65
CA LYS A 109 9.25 8.63 -36.67
C LYS A 109 9.62 7.84 -35.43
N LYS A 110 10.88 7.94 -34.98
CA LYS A 110 11.34 7.30 -33.74
C LYS A 110 10.55 7.81 -32.53
N ALA A 111 10.38 9.13 -32.42
CA ALA A 111 9.59 9.74 -31.35
C ALA A 111 8.13 9.27 -31.37
N LYS A 112 7.52 9.11 -32.56
CA LYS A 112 6.17 8.57 -32.68
C LYS A 112 6.10 7.11 -32.21
N ILE A 113 7.03 6.26 -32.65
CA ILE A 113 7.10 4.85 -32.23
C ILE A 113 7.28 4.75 -30.70
N ASP A 114 8.12 5.59 -30.13
CA ASP A 114 8.37 5.61 -28.68
C ASP A 114 7.14 6.05 -27.89
N SER A 115 6.42 7.07 -28.39
CA SER A 115 5.14 7.50 -27.82
C SER A 115 4.07 6.42 -27.90
N ASP A 116 3.92 5.77 -29.06
CA ASP A 116 2.96 4.67 -29.25
C ASP A 116 3.30 3.48 -28.33
N ASN A 117 4.59 3.16 -28.15
CA ASN A 117 5.04 2.10 -27.25
C ASN A 117 4.80 2.45 -25.77
N ALA A 118 5.01 3.70 -25.36
CA ALA A 118 4.68 4.16 -24.01
C ALA A 118 3.18 4.03 -23.74
N ALA A 119 2.33 4.48 -24.66
CA ALA A 119 0.87 4.33 -24.53
C ALA A 119 0.44 2.85 -24.45
N ARG A 120 1.08 1.95 -25.21
CA ARG A 120 0.83 0.51 -25.14
C ARG A 120 1.24 -0.08 -23.79
N LEU A 121 2.34 0.39 -23.21
CA LEU A 121 2.79 -0.03 -21.89
C LEU A 121 1.80 0.42 -20.80
N ASP A 122 1.37 1.67 -20.83
CA ASP A 122 0.42 2.21 -19.85
C ASP A 122 -0.94 1.51 -19.91
N ASN A 123 -1.44 1.24 -21.12
CA ASN A 123 -2.66 0.46 -21.30
C ASN A 123 -2.52 -0.97 -20.77
N ALA A 124 -1.36 -1.61 -20.98
CA ALA A 124 -1.10 -2.95 -20.45
C ALA A 124 -1.09 -2.95 -18.92
N LYS A 125 -0.43 -1.97 -18.27
CA LYS A 125 -0.42 -1.82 -16.82
C LYS A 125 -1.84 -1.64 -16.25
N THR A 126 -2.59 -0.71 -16.83
CA THR A 126 -3.98 -0.44 -16.42
C THR A 126 -4.86 -1.69 -16.54
N THR A 127 -4.72 -2.44 -17.63
CA THR A 127 -5.48 -3.68 -17.87
C THR A 127 -5.13 -4.75 -16.83
N ALA A 128 -3.84 -4.93 -16.54
CA ALA A 128 -3.38 -5.91 -15.55
C ALA A 128 -3.86 -5.57 -14.14
N ILE A 129 -3.78 -4.31 -13.72
CA ILE A 129 -4.28 -3.83 -12.41
C ILE A 129 -5.77 -4.11 -12.27
N ASN A 130 -6.58 -3.75 -13.28
CA ASN A 130 -8.02 -4.01 -13.25
C ASN A 130 -8.36 -5.50 -13.18
N ALA A 131 -7.60 -6.35 -13.87
CA ALA A 131 -7.79 -7.80 -13.81
C ALA A 131 -7.45 -8.39 -12.43
N ILE A 132 -6.42 -7.86 -11.75
CA ILE A 132 -6.06 -8.25 -10.39
C ILE A 132 -7.12 -7.77 -9.39
N GLN A 133 -7.59 -6.51 -9.51
CA GLN A 133 -8.66 -5.96 -8.67
C GLN A 133 -9.93 -6.81 -8.75
N ALA A 134 -10.35 -7.17 -9.97
CA ALA A 134 -11.53 -8.00 -10.18
C ALA A 134 -11.42 -9.38 -9.51
N LEU A 135 -10.21 -9.96 -9.46
CA LEU A 135 -10.00 -11.19 -8.70
C LEU A 135 -10.15 -10.94 -7.20
N MET A 136 -9.60 -9.86 -6.65
CA MET A 136 -9.69 -9.57 -5.22
C MET A 136 -11.12 -9.22 -4.75
N ASP A 137 -11.90 -8.53 -5.59
CA ASP A 137 -13.27 -8.10 -5.27
C ASP A 137 -14.31 -9.23 -5.25
N ASP A 138 -14.07 -10.34 -5.96
CA ASP A 138 -14.95 -11.52 -6.01
C ASP A 138 -14.94 -12.34 -4.69
N THR A 139 -14.25 -11.85 -3.65
CA THR A 139 -14.17 -12.46 -2.33
C THR A 139 -14.54 -11.46 -1.24
N SER A 140 -15.78 -11.57 -0.76
CA SER A 140 -16.35 -10.99 0.47
C SER A 140 -15.36 -10.63 1.61
N ASP A 141 -15.62 -9.47 2.22
CA ASP A 141 -15.17 -8.95 3.53
C ASP A 141 -13.70 -8.60 3.78
N ASN A 142 -12.79 -8.68 2.80
CA ASN A 142 -11.43 -8.17 3.00
C ASN A 142 -10.98 -7.25 1.86
N LYS A 143 -11.44 -5.99 1.93
CA LYS A 143 -11.03 -4.88 1.04
C LYS A 143 -9.61 -4.40 1.34
N THR A 144 -8.61 -5.28 1.31
CA THR A 144 -7.21 -4.84 1.36
C THR A 144 -6.91 -4.05 0.09
N LYS A 145 -6.41 -2.82 0.28
CA LYS A 145 -6.11 -1.87 -0.79
C LYS A 145 -4.90 -2.37 -1.60
N LEU A 146 -4.98 -2.28 -2.92
CA LEU A 146 -4.03 -2.80 -3.94
C LEU A 146 -2.61 -2.21 -3.93
N THR A 147 -2.21 -1.49 -2.89
CA THR A 147 -1.06 -0.56 -2.97
C THR A 147 0.27 -1.22 -3.31
N ASP A 148 0.45 -2.49 -2.92
CA ASP A 148 1.70 -3.21 -3.15
C ASP A 148 1.73 -3.90 -4.53
N GLU A 149 0.61 -4.47 -4.98
CA GLU A 149 0.47 -5.09 -6.30
C GLU A 149 0.44 -4.06 -7.43
N GLU A 150 -0.21 -2.90 -7.22
CA GLU A 150 -0.17 -1.75 -8.14
C GLU A 150 1.27 -1.29 -8.36
N GLY A 151 2.02 -1.03 -7.27
CA GLY A 151 3.43 -0.65 -7.35
C GLY A 151 4.29 -1.71 -8.05
N TYR A 152 3.99 -2.99 -7.86
CA TYR A 152 4.67 -4.08 -8.56
C TYR A 152 4.41 -4.09 -10.07
N ILE A 153 3.17 -3.83 -10.52
CA ILE A 153 2.85 -3.74 -11.95
C ILE A 153 3.39 -2.45 -12.58
N GLU A 154 3.30 -1.33 -11.86
CA GLU A 154 3.78 -0.01 -12.32
C GLU A 154 5.28 0.02 -12.58
N ALA A 155 6.06 -0.78 -11.86
CA ALA A 155 7.51 -0.90 -12.05
C ALA A 155 7.93 -1.66 -13.32
N ALA A 156 7.01 -2.17 -14.13
CA ALA A 156 7.33 -2.80 -15.42
C ALA A 156 7.74 -1.75 -16.48
N THR A 157 8.79 -2.07 -17.24
CA THR A 157 9.34 -1.21 -18.30
C THR A 157 8.96 -1.69 -19.70
N THR A 158 8.42 -2.90 -19.82
CA THR A 158 7.96 -3.49 -21.08
C THR A 158 6.61 -4.20 -20.91
N THR A 159 5.88 -4.39 -22.00
CA THR A 159 4.60 -5.12 -21.98
C THR A 159 4.76 -6.59 -21.59
N ALA A 160 5.89 -7.22 -21.97
CA ALA A 160 6.21 -8.59 -21.56
C ALA A 160 6.44 -8.71 -20.05
N GLU A 161 7.09 -7.72 -19.44
CA GLU A 161 7.23 -7.63 -17.98
C GLU A 161 5.87 -7.47 -17.30
N VAL A 162 4.98 -6.63 -17.83
CA VAL A 162 3.61 -6.49 -17.30
C VAL A 162 2.91 -7.85 -17.26
N SER A 163 2.90 -8.59 -18.37
CA SER A 163 2.26 -9.91 -18.43
C SER A 163 2.89 -10.92 -17.46
N SER A 164 4.22 -10.94 -17.35
CA SER A 164 4.91 -11.83 -16.41
C SER A 164 4.56 -11.52 -14.95
N ARG A 165 4.50 -10.23 -14.60
CA ARG A 165 4.15 -9.78 -13.25
C ARG A 165 2.68 -10.06 -12.92
N GLU A 166 1.77 -9.81 -13.88
CA GLU A 166 0.34 -10.15 -13.75
C GLU A 166 0.15 -11.65 -13.46
N SER A 167 0.81 -12.54 -14.21
CA SER A 167 0.73 -13.99 -13.98
C SER A 167 1.18 -14.38 -12.57
N LYS A 168 2.31 -13.83 -12.08
CA LYS A 168 2.82 -14.11 -10.73
C LYS A 168 1.84 -13.68 -9.63
N VAL A 169 1.22 -12.51 -9.79
CA VAL A 169 0.21 -12.03 -8.84
C VAL A 169 -1.02 -12.95 -8.85
N LYS A 170 -1.50 -13.36 -10.03
CA LYS A 170 -2.62 -14.32 -10.15
C LYS A 170 -2.32 -15.68 -9.52
N GLU A 171 -1.12 -16.21 -9.72
CA GLU A 171 -0.66 -17.45 -9.10
C GLU A 171 -0.61 -17.33 -7.57
N ALA A 172 -0.07 -16.23 -7.04
CA ALA A 172 -0.03 -15.98 -5.60
C ALA A 172 -1.45 -15.86 -4.98
N ILE A 173 -2.35 -15.12 -5.63
CA ILE A 173 -3.77 -15.03 -5.21
C ILE A 173 -4.42 -16.43 -5.21
N THR A 174 -4.15 -17.24 -6.23
CA THR A 174 -4.69 -18.60 -6.33
C THR A 174 -4.13 -19.52 -5.24
N ALA A 175 -2.82 -19.49 -4.99
CA ALA A 175 -2.19 -20.27 -3.93
C ALA A 175 -2.73 -19.89 -2.54
N LEU A 176 -2.94 -18.60 -2.28
CA LEU A 176 -3.58 -18.12 -1.05
C LEU A 176 -5.02 -18.62 -0.91
N ARG A 177 -5.77 -18.69 -2.01
CA ARG A 177 -7.14 -19.25 -2.04
C ARG A 177 -7.16 -20.74 -1.79
N GLU A 178 -6.22 -21.48 -2.36
CA GLU A 178 -6.09 -22.92 -2.12
C GLU A 178 -5.67 -23.21 -0.67
N ALA A 179 -4.77 -22.42 -0.11
CA ALA A 179 -4.42 -22.49 1.31
C ALA A 179 -5.60 -22.13 2.24
N LYS A 180 -6.54 -21.30 1.77
CA LYS A 180 -7.77 -20.91 2.46
C LYS A 180 -9.01 -21.73 2.08
N LYS A 181 -8.89 -22.77 1.23
CA LYS A 181 -10.02 -23.67 0.97
C LYS A 181 -10.41 -24.33 2.29
N LEU A 182 -11.56 -23.91 2.82
CA LEU A 182 -12.31 -24.61 3.85
C LEU A 182 -12.39 -26.10 3.49
N ILE A 183 -11.62 -26.93 4.17
CA ILE A 183 -12.03 -28.31 4.39
C ILE A 183 -13.38 -28.19 5.11
N PRO A 184 -14.49 -28.78 4.63
CA PRO A 184 -15.71 -28.81 5.41
C PRO A 184 -15.36 -29.41 6.77
N PHE A 185 -15.38 -28.57 7.80
CA PHE A 185 -15.04 -28.97 9.16
C PHE A 185 -16.19 -29.84 9.66
N ASP A 186 -16.06 -31.15 9.47
CA ASP A 186 -16.83 -32.11 10.23
C ASP A 186 -16.24 -32.12 11.64
N ALA A 187 -16.84 -31.28 12.49
CA ALA A 187 -16.44 -31.08 13.87
C ALA A 187 -16.39 -32.39 14.68
N ALA A 188 -17.18 -33.40 14.29
CA ALA A 188 -17.22 -34.69 14.94
C ALA A 188 -16.00 -35.54 14.58
N VAL A 189 -15.63 -35.58 13.29
CA VAL A 189 -14.44 -36.31 12.80
C VAL A 189 -13.15 -35.66 13.30
N ALA A 190 -13.07 -34.33 13.30
CA ALA A 190 -11.91 -33.59 13.81
C ALA A 190 -11.73 -33.75 15.33
N ARG A 191 -12.83 -33.82 16.11
CA ARG A 191 -12.75 -34.14 17.55
C ARG A 191 -12.30 -35.57 17.80
N ALA A 192 -12.80 -36.55 17.04
CA ALA A 192 -12.39 -37.93 17.19
C ALA A 192 -10.90 -38.14 16.88
N ALA A 193 -10.39 -37.52 15.80
CA ALA A 193 -8.97 -37.59 15.44
C ALA A 193 -8.06 -36.86 16.45
N ALA A 194 -8.50 -35.73 17.00
CA ALA A 194 -7.75 -34.97 17.99
C ALA A 194 -7.66 -35.69 19.35
N ILE A 195 -8.71 -36.42 19.76
CA ILE A 195 -8.70 -37.23 20.99
C ILE A 195 -7.74 -38.41 20.84
N THR A 196 -7.79 -39.13 19.72
CA THR A 196 -6.86 -40.25 19.44
C THR A 196 -5.40 -39.78 19.34
N ALA A 197 -5.15 -38.59 18.78
CA ALA A 197 -3.81 -38.03 18.67
C ALA A 197 -3.25 -37.48 19.99
N PHE A 198 -4.10 -37.25 21.00
CA PHE A 198 -3.66 -36.76 22.32
C PHE A 198 -3.26 -37.88 23.29
N GLU A 199 -3.65 -39.13 22.99
CA GLU A 199 -3.32 -40.30 23.82
C GLU A 199 -1.96 -40.96 23.45
N ASP A 200 -1.34 -40.60 22.31
CA ASP A 200 -0.02 -41.10 21.91
C ASP A 200 1.14 -40.25 22.47
N LYS A 201 2.01 -40.91 23.24
CA LYS A 201 2.88 -40.34 24.29
C LYS A 201 4.25 -39.78 23.88
N ASP A 202 4.57 -39.54 22.61
CA ASP A 202 5.99 -39.33 22.18
C ASP A 202 6.41 -37.94 21.65
N ASN A 203 5.53 -36.93 21.55
CA ASN A 203 5.86 -35.67 20.85
C ASN A 203 6.33 -34.47 21.71
N LYS A 204 6.58 -34.64 23.02
CA LYS A 204 7.00 -33.50 23.87
C LYS A 204 8.44 -33.04 23.60
N THR A 205 9.33 -33.96 23.22
CA THR A 205 10.78 -33.72 23.11
C THR A 205 11.19 -32.94 21.85
N ASP A 206 10.41 -33.05 20.77
CA ASP A 206 10.72 -32.44 19.47
C ASP A 206 10.33 -30.95 19.40
N ILE A 207 9.29 -30.55 20.15
CA ILE A 207 8.82 -29.17 20.20
C ILE A 207 9.79 -28.29 21.00
N ASP A 208 10.30 -28.79 22.12
CA ASP A 208 11.23 -28.05 22.96
C ASP A 208 12.60 -27.87 22.28
N SER A 209 13.02 -28.87 21.50
CA SER A 209 14.24 -28.80 20.68
C SER A 209 14.14 -27.74 19.57
N LYS A 210 13.00 -27.67 18.85
CA LYS A 210 12.77 -26.66 17.81
C LYS A 210 12.62 -25.24 18.35
N LYS A 211 12.02 -25.08 19.54
CA LYS A 211 11.93 -23.78 20.20
C LYS A 211 13.32 -23.23 20.51
N LYS A 212 14.19 -24.06 21.10
CA LYS A 212 15.56 -23.67 21.43
C LYS A 212 16.36 -23.26 20.19
N GLU A 213 16.25 -24.03 19.10
CA GLU A 213 16.94 -23.72 17.84
C GLU A 213 16.52 -22.37 17.22
N LEU A 214 15.24 -22.03 17.30
CA LEU A 214 14.71 -20.75 16.81
C LEU A 214 15.15 -19.56 17.67
N THR A 215 15.16 -19.74 19.01
CA THR A 215 15.63 -18.69 19.93
C THR A 215 17.12 -18.39 19.71
N ASP A 216 17.96 -19.42 19.60
CA ASP A 216 19.40 -19.26 19.37
C ASP A 216 19.70 -18.55 18.02
N LYS A 217 18.88 -18.77 16.99
CA LYS A 217 19.00 -18.09 15.68
C LYS A 217 18.60 -16.61 15.74
N ILE A 218 17.58 -16.26 16.52
CA ILE A 218 17.12 -14.87 16.69
C ILE A 218 18.17 -14.05 17.45
N ASP A 219 18.77 -14.63 18.49
CA ASP A 219 19.80 -13.95 19.28
C ASP A 219 21.11 -13.76 18.49
N ALA A 220 21.46 -14.72 17.62
CA ALA A 220 22.62 -14.62 16.74
C ALA A 220 22.44 -13.59 15.60
N GLU A 221 21.22 -13.35 15.13
CA GLU A 221 20.90 -12.30 14.15
C GLU A 221 20.89 -10.90 14.79
N ARG A 222 20.32 -10.76 16.00
CA ARG A 222 20.34 -9.50 16.77
C ARG A 222 21.75 -9.00 17.10
N ALA A 223 22.72 -9.90 17.24
CA ALA A 223 24.11 -9.54 17.49
C ALA A 223 24.85 -9.00 16.26
N LYS A 224 24.29 -9.16 15.04
CA LYS A 224 24.95 -8.79 13.77
C LYS A 224 24.46 -7.46 13.18
N GLU A 225 23.40 -6.86 13.68
CA GLU A 225 22.95 -5.54 13.23
C GLU A 225 23.86 -4.43 13.80
N PRO A 226 24.53 -3.63 12.96
CA PRO A 226 25.15 -2.40 13.43
C PRO A 226 24.03 -1.45 13.87
N LYS A 227 23.96 -1.17 15.18
CA LYS A 227 23.07 -0.15 15.76
C LYS A 227 23.34 1.21 15.12
N LYS A 228 22.69 1.51 14.00
CA LYS A 228 22.48 2.89 13.57
C LYS A 228 21.38 3.45 14.45
N GLU A 229 21.78 4.06 15.57
CA GLU A 229 20.91 4.92 16.34
C GLU A 229 20.35 5.99 15.36
N PRO A 230 19.03 6.11 15.18
CA PRO A 230 18.47 7.27 14.50
C PRO A 230 18.96 8.52 15.23
N PRO A 231 19.21 9.63 14.52
CA PRO A 231 19.79 10.83 15.12
C PRO A 231 18.95 11.23 16.34
N LYS A 232 19.60 11.17 17.51
CA LYS A 232 19.03 11.50 18.82
C LYS A 232 18.73 12.98 18.88
N GLU A 233 17.60 13.41 18.34
CA GLU A 233 17.09 14.73 18.68
C GLU A 233 16.59 14.67 20.12
N LYS A 234 17.35 15.30 21.02
CA LYS A 234 17.10 15.28 22.45
C LYS A 234 15.74 15.90 22.76
N LEU A 235 15.00 15.31 23.69
CA LEU A 235 13.73 15.86 24.16
C LEU A 235 14.01 17.13 24.99
N THR A 236 13.65 18.31 24.46
CA THR A 236 13.86 19.61 25.16
C THR A 236 12.58 20.10 25.84
N ASP A 237 12.73 21.05 26.78
CA ASP A 237 11.58 21.66 27.48
C ASP A 237 10.62 22.31 26.47
N GLU A 238 11.14 23.03 25.48
CA GLU A 238 10.33 23.72 24.48
C GLU A 238 9.51 22.75 23.62
N LYS A 239 10.09 21.60 23.26
CA LYS A 239 9.39 20.58 22.47
C LYS A 239 8.26 19.94 23.26
N VAL A 240 8.50 19.61 24.52
CA VAL A 240 7.46 19.04 25.39
C VAL A 240 6.35 20.06 25.66
N GLU A 241 6.71 21.33 25.90
CA GLU A 241 5.74 22.41 26.06
C GLU A 241 4.85 22.55 24.82
N GLN A 242 5.45 22.55 23.62
CA GLN A 242 4.70 22.59 22.36
C GLN A 242 3.76 21.39 22.20
N VAL A 243 4.25 20.18 22.46
CA VAL A 243 3.43 18.96 22.38
C VAL A 243 2.21 19.04 23.30
N ILE A 244 2.41 19.39 24.57
CA ILE A 244 1.29 19.53 25.50
C ILE A 244 0.34 20.62 25.01
N GLN A 245 0.87 21.77 24.58
CA GLN A 245 0.06 22.88 24.08
C GLN A 245 -0.77 22.52 22.83
N THR A 246 -0.28 21.63 21.97
CA THR A 246 -1.00 21.12 20.79
C THR A 246 -2.17 20.21 21.17
N VAL A 247 -2.07 19.50 22.29
CA VAL A 247 -3.13 18.59 22.77
C VAL A 247 -4.19 19.34 23.59
N LEU A 248 -3.82 20.42 24.27
CA LEU A 248 -4.76 21.24 25.04
C LEU A 248 -5.84 21.85 24.13
N SER A 249 -7.10 21.74 24.54
CA SER A 249 -8.23 22.34 23.84
C SER A 249 -8.25 23.86 24.01
N ASN A 250 -7.86 24.34 25.20
CA ASN A 250 -7.75 25.75 25.52
C ASN A 250 -6.31 26.24 25.42
N THR A 251 -6.02 26.99 24.35
CA THR A 251 -4.68 27.56 24.08
C THR A 251 -4.24 28.64 25.07
N SER A 252 -5.13 29.11 25.96
CA SER A 252 -4.75 30.04 27.03
C SER A 252 -4.15 29.34 28.26
N VAL A 253 -4.37 28.03 28.41
CA VAL A 253 -3.76 27.22 29.47
C VAL A 253 -2.35 26.83 29.03
N LYS A 254 -1.37 27.14 29.88
CA LYS A 254 0.03 26.78 29.64
C LYS A 254 0.47 25.66 30.58
N PRO A 255 1.22 24.65 30.09
CA PRO A 255 1.75 23.61 30.96
C PRO A 255 2.74 24.20 31.97
N GLN A 256 2.64 23.76 33.22
CA GLN A 256 3.55 24.21 34.26
C GLN A 256 4.96 23.65 34.03
N PRO A 257 6.05 24.38 34.34
CA PRO A 257 7.42 23.91 34.11
C PRO A 257 7.74 22.55 34.75
N LYS A 258 7.15 22.25 35.92
CA LYS A 258 7.31 20.94 36.60
C LYS A 258 6.73 19.79 35.78
N VAL A 259 5.69 20.04 34.99
CA VAL A 259 5.05 19.04 34.11
C VAL A 259 5.96 18.79 32.94
N VAL A 260 6.39 19.84 32.25
CA VAL A 260 7.32 19.78 31.12
C VAL A 260 8.57 18.97 31.48
N LYS A 261 9.23 19.32 32.59
CA LYS A 261 10.42 18.59 33.08
C LYS A 261 10.15 17.13 33.44
N SER A 262 8.93 16.79 33.88
CA SER A 262 8.62 15.41 34.26
C SER A 262 8.59 14.45 33.07
N TRP A 263 8.26 14.93 31.87
CA TRP A 263 8.28 14.11 30.65
C TRP A 263 9.69 13.76 30.18
N GLN A 264 10.68 14.60 30.48
CA GLN A 264 12.08 14.33 30.14
C GLN A 264 12.67 13.14 30.90
N SER A 265 12.04 12.71 32.00
CA SER A 265 12.46 11.50 32.72
C SER A 265 12.33 10.22 31.87
N TYR A 266 11.61 10.30 30.75
CA TYR A 266 11.40 9.20 29.82
C TYR A 266 12.27 9.28 28.56
N ASP A 267 13.22 10.21 28.50
CA ASP A 267 14.28 10.26 27.46
C ASP A 267 15.30 9.13 27.72
N SER A 268 14.87 7.89 27.49
CA SER A 268 15.69 6.69 27.61
C SER A 268 15.49 5.76 26.41
N ALA A 269 16.47 4.91 26.14
CA ALA A 269 16.45 4.03 24.97
C ALA A 269 15.28 3.04 24.99
N ASP A 270 14.87 2.60 26.19
CA ASP A 270 13.86 1.57 26.42
C ASP A 270 12.44 2.15 26.53
N SER A 271 12.30 3.48 26.58
CA SER A 271 11.02 4.16 26.68
C SER A 271 10.34 4.33 25.32
N GLN A 272 9.03 4.10 25.28
CA GLN A 272 8.16 4.42 24.15
C GLN A 272 7.66 5.86 24.15
N LEU A 273 8.13 6.69 25.09
CA LEU A 273 7.79 8.10 25.28
C LEU A 273 9.05 8.98 25.25
N ARG A 274 10.06 8.56 24.48
CA ARG A 274 11.38 9.21 24.47
C ARG A 274 11.46 10.39 23.50
N THR A 275 10.55 10.50 22.53
CA THR A 275 10.48 11.64 21.60
C THR A 275 9.22 12.47 21.77
N ALA A 276 9.24 13.69 21.25
CA ALA A 276 8.12 14.61 21.29
C ALA A 276 6.90 14.04 20.56
N GLU A 277 7.12 13.46 19.38
CA GLU A 277 6.07 12.83 18.55
C GLU A 277 5.40 11.68 19.31
N GLN A 278 6.19 10.83 19.98
CA GLN A 278 5.66 9.70 20.76
C GLN A 278 4.84 10.15 21.97
N ILE A 279 5.24 11.24 22.63
CA ILE A 279 4.47 11.86 23.71
C ILE A 279 3.16 12.41 23.15
N GLN A 280 3.21 13.10 22.00
CA GLN A 280 2.02 13.66 21.36
C GLN A 280 1.03 12.57 20.98
N GLU A 281 1.45 11.54 20.25
CA GLU A 281 0.60 10.41 19.86
C GLU A 281 -0.07 9.75 21.07
N PHE A 282 0.68 9.60 22.16
CA PHE A 282 0.15 9.01 23.38
C PHE A 282 -0.88 9.91 24.07
N LEU A 283 -0.65 11.22 24.12
CA LEU A 283 -1.59 12.19 24.69
C LEU A 283 -2.83 12.39 23.80
N GLU A 284 -2.71 12.25 22.48
CA GLU A 284 -3.83 12.33 21.54
C GLU A 284 -4.80 11.14 21.69
N GLU A 285 -4.43 10.05 22.37
CA GLU A 285 -5.34 8.93 22.62
C GLU A 285 -6.62 9.33 23.38
N ILE A 286 -6.57 10.41 24.17
CA ILE A 286 -7.72 10.95 24.93
C ILE A 286 -8.42 12.13 24.25
N LYS A 287 -7.93 12.58 23.09
CA LYS A 287 -8.56 13.64 22.31
C LYS A 287 -9.93 13.19 21.81
N ASP A 288 -10.90 14.09 21.84
CA ASP A 288 -12.32 13.84 21.52
C ASP A 288 -13.01 12.83 22.47
N LYS A 289 -12.36 12.51 23.60
CA LYS A 289 -12.85 11.58 24.65
C LYS A 289 -12.84 12.24 26.03
N GLU A 290 -12.78 13.57 26.08
CA GLU A 290 -12.60 14.37 27.29
C GLU A 290 -13.71 14.11 28.32
N ALA A 291 -14.95 13.91 27.86
CA ALA A 291 -16.09 13.59 28.71
C ALA A 291 -15.93 12.28 29.50
N ASP A 292 -15.45 11.22 28.84
CA ASP A 292 -15.26 9.93 29.48
C ASP A 292 -13.94 9.85 30.26
N PHE A 293 -12.91 10.55 29.76
CA PHE A 293 -11.65 10.68 30.47
C PHE A 293 -11.82 11.48 31.76
N ALA A 294 -12.59 12.58 31.77
CA ALA A 294 -12.86 13.37 32.97
C ALA A 294 -13.50 12.54 34.10
N LYS A 295 -14.34 11.54 33.77
CA LYS A 295 -14.89 10.60 34.77
C LYS A 295 -13.81 9.77 35.47
N ILE A 296 -12.77 9.36 34.74
CA ILE A 296 -11.59 8.70 35.34
C ILE A 296 -10.86 9.66 36.27
N LEU A 297 -10.70 10.91 35.86
CA LEU A 297 -9.99 11.92 36.66
C LEU A 297 -10.72 12.21 37.98
N GLU A 298 -12.05 12.09 38.03
CA GLU A 298 -12.84 12.20 39.26
C GLU A 298 -12.67 11.03 40.23
N GLU A 299 -12.23 9.87 39.75
CA GLU A 299 -11.94 8.68 40.57
C GLU A 299 -10.53 8.73 41.20
N MET A 300 -9.70 9.70 40.81
CA MET A 300 -8.33 9.85 41.33
C MET A 300 -8.28 10.36 42.78
N PRO A 301 -7.16 10.19 43.50
CA PRO A 301 -6.96 10.81 44.81
C PRO A 301 -7.13 12.34 44.75
N ASP A 302 -7.65 12.97 45.82
CA ASP A 302 -8.01 14.39 45.82
C ASP A 302 -6.84 15.32 45.44
N GLU A 303 -5.60 14.96 45.81
CA GLU A 303 -4.37 15.69 45.43
C GLU A 303 -4.11 15.72 43.91
N ASN A 304 -4.69 14.79 43.16
CA ASN A 304 -4.52 14.62 41.72
C ASN A 304 -5.78 14.99 40.92
N LYS A 305 -6.91 15.27 41.59
CA LYS A 305 -8.16 15.64 40.91
C LYS A 305 -8.00 17.01 40.24
N PRO A 306 -8.31 17.13 38.94
CA PRO A 306 -8.28 18.42 38.27
C PRO A 306 -9.46 19.28 38.68
N VAL A 307 -9.24 20.59 38.67
CA VAL A 307 -10.29 21.61 38.77
C VAL A 307 -10.87 21.90 37.38
N GLY A 308 -12.11 22.38 37.31
CA GLY A 308 -12.77 22.74 36.05
C GLY A 308 -14.28 22.51 36.10
N ASN A 309 -15.05 23.32 35.38
CA ASN A 309 -16.50 23.20 35.30
C ASN A 309 -16.94 22.32 34.13
N THR A 310 -16.14 22.23 33.06
CA THR A 310 -16.39 21.35 31.92
C THR A 310 -15.42 20.17 31.88
N PRO A 311 -15.74 19.07 31.17
CA PRO A 311 -14.81 17.97 30.97
C PRO A 311 -13.51 18.41 30.29
N GLU A 312 -13.60 19.28 29.28
CA GLU A 312 -12.45 19.81 28.54
C GLU A 312 -11.54 20.63 29.45
N GLU A 313 -12.12 21.52 30.27
CA GLU A 313 -11.37 22.28 31.27
C GLU A 313 -10.66 21.36 32.28
N LYS A 314 -11.33 20.29 32.73
CA LYS A 314 -10.73 19.31 33.65
C LYS A 314 -9.55 18.59 33.01
N VAL A 315 -9.66 18.17 31.75
CA VAL A 315 -8.57 17.51 31.02
C VAL A 315 -7.41 18.48 30.78
N ASP A 316 -7.69 19.70 30.32
CA ASP A 316 -6.66 20.71 30.09
C ASP A 316 -5.91 21.08 31.37
N ASN A 317 -6.64 21.28 32.47
CA ASN A 317 -6.04 21.55 33.78
C ASN A 317 -5.25 20.35 34.30
N PHE A 318 -5.71 19.13 34.05
CA PHE A 318 -4.98 17.91 34.41
C PHE A 318 -3.65 17.82 33.66
N LEU A 319 -3.68 17.90 32.33
CA LEU A 319 -2.49 17.80 31.47
C LEU A 319 -1.48 18.93 31.71
N SER A 320 -1.95 20.11 32.10
CA SER A 320 -1.08 21.27 32.33
C SER A 320 -0.50 21.34 33.76
N THR A 321 -1.03 20.59 34.73
CA THR A 321 -0.60 20.71 36.15
C THR A 321 -0.02 19.44 36.75
N GLN A 322 -0.37 18.27 36.20
CA GLN A 322 0.04 16.97 36.74
C GLN A 322 1.32 16.45 36.10
N LYS A 323 2.13 15.74 36.90
CA LYS A 323 3.37 15.13 36.42
C LYS A 323 3.07 14.02 35.41
N ALA A 324 4.00 13.79 34.48
CA ALA A 324 3.89 12.80 33.42
C ALA A 324 3.55 11.40 33.92
N GLU A 325 4.11 10.96 35.05
CA GLU A 325 3.76 9.69 35.70
C GLU A 325 2.25 9.56 35.98
N VAL A 326 1.66 10.61 36.56
CA VAL A 326 0.25 10.66 36.92
C VAL A 326 -0.62 10.66 35.66
N VAL A 327 -0.22 11.42 34.65
CA VAL A 327 -0.92 11.49 33.35
C VAL A 327 -0.92 10.13 32.64
N VAL A 328 0.25 9.49 32.51
CA VAL A 328 0.39 8.19 31.84
C VAL A 328 -0.46 7.13 32.54
N LYS A 329 -0.44 7.09 33.88
CA LYS A 329 -1.26 6.15 34.66
C LYS A 329 -2.76 6.42 34.51
N ALA A 330 -3.19 7.69 34.45
CA ALA A 330 -4.59 8.04 34.21
C ALA A 330 -5.07 7.58 32.82
N ILE A 331 -4.27 7.80 31.77
CA ILE A 331 -4.57 7.33 30.42
C ILE A 331 -4.71 5.80 30.39
N PHE A 332 -3.80 5.05 31.02
CA PHE A 332 -3.97 3.58 31.10
C PHE A 332 -5.18 3.15 31.93
N SER A 333 -5.51 3.87 33.00
CA SER A 333 -6.71 3.61 33.79
C SER A 333 -7.98 3.80 32.95
N TYR A 334 -7.99 4.78 32.04
CA TYR A 334 -9.03 4.95 31.04
C TYR A 334 -9.08 3.79 30.05
N LYS A 335 -7.95 3.40 29.45
CA LYS A 335 -7.91 2.31 28.46
C LYS A 335 -8.35 0.97 29.03
N ILE A 336 -8.03 0.68 30.30
CA ILE A 336 -8.43 -0.57 30.98
C ILE A 336 -9.95 -0.64 31.26
N LYS A 337 -10.72 0.45 31.07
CA LYS A 337 -12.19 0.37 31.04
C LYS A 337 -12.69 -0.42 29.81
N ASP A 338 -11.93 -0.45 28.72
CA ASP A 338 -12.24 -1.28 27.57
C ASP A 338 -11.92 -2.76 27.88
N ASP A 339 -12.94 -3.62 27.74
CA ASP A 339 -12.82 -5.04 28.09
C ASP A 339 -11.83 -5.77 27.18
N THR A 340 -11.73 -5.38 25.91
CA THR A 340 -10.81 -6.00 24.94
C THR A 340 -9.37 -5.70 25.33
N PHE A 341 -9.03 -4.42 25.48
CA PHE A 341 -7.71 -3.96 25.89
C PHE A 341 -7.31 -4.52 27.27
N ARG A 342 -8.26 -4.60 28.22
CA ARG A 342 -8.04 -5.21 29.53
C ARG A 342 -7.71 -6.70 29.40
N ASN A 343 -8.47 -7.45 28.61
CA ASN A 343 -8.26 -8.89 28.43
C ASN A 343 -6.94 -9.19 27.71
N GLU A 344 -6.57 -8.39 26.72
CA GLU A 344 -5.26 -8.48 26.04
C GLU A 344 -4.11 -8.22 27.01
N THR A 345 -4.23 -7.17 27.84
CA THR A 345 -3.24 -6.86 28.87
C THR A 345 -3.11 -7.99 29.90
N GLU A 346 -4.22 -8.54 30.37
CA GLU A 346 -4.25 -9.70 31.28
C GLU A 346 -3.53 -10.92 30.67
N ALA A 347 -3.79 -11.22 29.38
CA ALA A 347 -3.16 -12.32 28.68
C ALA A 347 -1.65 -12.11 28.50
N GLU A 348 -1.24 -10.87 28.19
CA GLU A 348 0.17 -10.50 28.10
C GLU A 348 0.87 -10.67 29.46
N MET A 349 0.30 -10.14 30.54
CA MET A 349 0.85 -10.26 31.89
C MET A 349 0.95 -11.71 32.37
N LYS A 350 0.04 -12.60 31.95
CA LYS A 350 0.09 -14.04 32.27
C LYS A 350 1.23 -14.77 31.59
N THR A 351 1.59 -14.36 30.39
CA THR A 351 2.65 -15.00 29.59
C THR A 351 4.02 -14.36 29.81
N ARG A 352 4.07 -13.19 30.46
CA ARG A 352 5.30 -12.45 30.74
C ARG A 352 6.19 -13.22 31.72
N LYS A 353 7.40 -13.51 31.26
CA LYS A 353 8.48 -14.10 32.05
C LYS A 353 9.80 -13.39 31.80
N ASN A 354 10.72 -13.44 32.76
CA ASN A 354 12.11 -13.01 32.54
C ASN A 354 12.95 -14.14 31.91
N VAL A 355 14.25 -13.86 31.72
CA VAL A 355 15.22 -14.83 31.17
C VAL A 355 15.41 -16.09 32.02
N GLU A 356 15.00 -16.05 33.29
CA GLU A 356 15.02 -17.19 34.21
C GLU A 356 13.65 -17.90 34.30
N GLU A 357 12.74 -17.62 33.36
CA GLU A 357 11.36 -18.11 33.31
C GLU A 357 10.48 -17.75 34.52
N GLN A 358 10.90 -16.80 35.35
CA GLN A 358 10.13 -16.33 36.50
C GLN A 358 8.95 -15.50 36.03
N GLN A 359 7.79 -15.69 36.66
CA GLN A 359 6.59 -14.88 36.43
C GLN A 359 6.71 -13.51 37.13
N LEU A 360 5.81 -12.60 36.77
CA LEU A 360 5.65 -11.32 37.46
C LEU A 360 5.45 -11.52 38.97
N ASP A 361 6.10 -10.69 39.78
CA ASP A 361 5.98 -10.77 41.24
C ASP A 361 4.56 -10.39 41.68
N GLU A 362 3.80 -11.34 42.24
CA GLU A 362 2.43 -11.11 42.70
C GLU A 362 2.32 -10.11 43.85
N LYS A 363 3.42 -9.80 44.57
CA LYS A 363 3.44 -8.70 45.55
C LYS A 363 3.40 -7.33 44.88
N VAL A 364 3.90 -7.25 43.64
CA VAL A 364 4.02 -6.01 42.86
C VAL A 364 2.85 -5.87 41.90
N TYR A 365 2.41 -6.98 41.32
CA TYR A 365 1.27 -7.10 40.42
C TYR A 365 0.23 -8.04 41.04
N PRO A 366 -0.53 -7.57 42.05
CA PRO A 366 -1.47 -8.41 42.77
C PRO A 366 -2.56 -8.99 41.87
N LYS A 367 -3.02 -10.18 42.25
CA LYS A 367 -4.20 -10.83 41.67
C LYS A 367 -5.35 -10.89 42.68
N LYS A 368 -6.57 -10.74 42.19
CA LYS A 368 -7.81 -10.98 42.93
C LYS A 368 -8.67 -11.93 42.10
N ASP A 369 -9.17 -13.00 42.71
CA ASP A 369 -9.98 -14.03 42.04
C ASP A 369 -9.28 -14.63 40.80
N GLY A 370 -7.95 -14.82 40.89
CA GLY A 370 -7.13 -15.38 39.81
C GLY A 370 -6.85 -14.44 38.63
N LYS A 371 -7.24 -13.16 38.71
CA LYS A 371 -7.00 -12.14 37.68
C LYS A 371 -6.17 -10.98 38.23
N TYR A 372 -5.36 -10.32 37.40
CA TYR A 372 -4.62 -9.15 37.85
C TYR A 372 -5.58 -8.01 38.19
N THR A 373 -5.27 -7.24 39.24
CA THR A 373 -6.07 -6.06 39.57
C THR A 373 -5.86 -4.95 38.53
N LYS A 374 -6.78 -3.97 38.50
CA LYS A 374 -6.64 -2.82 37.59
C LYS A 374 -5.35 -2.06 37.86
N GLU A 375 -5.00 -1.89 39.13
CA GLU A 375 -3.78 -1.22 39.57
C GLU A 375 -2.53 -1.97 39.10
N ALA A 376 -2.54 -3.30 39.16
CA ALA A 376 -1.47 -4.14 38.65
C ALA A 376 -1.29 -3.97 37.13
N MET A 377 -2.38 -3.95 36.37
CA MET A 377 -2.35 -3.72 34.92
C MET A 377 -1.86 -2.32 34.56
N VAL A 378 -2.36 -1.28 35.24
CA VAL A 378 -1.91 0.11 35.03
C VAL A 378 -0.41 0.23 35.31
N ARG A 379 0.07 -0.38 36.39
CA ARG A 379 1.50 -0.41 36.72
C ARG A 379 2.31 -1.13 35.64
N TYR A 380 1.87 -2.31 35.22
CA TYR A 380 2.52 -3.07 34.15
C TYR A 380 2.64 -2.25 32.86
N LEU A 381 1.53 -1.65 32.41
CA LEU A 381 1.51 -0.82 31.20
C LEU A 381 2.37 0.44 31.34
N PHE A 382 2.35 1.08 32.52
CA PHE A 382 3.20 2.23 32.81
C PHE A 382 4.69 1.87 32.67
N GLU A 383 5.14 0.80 33.34
CA GLU A 383 6.53 0.37 33.28
C GLU A 383 6.92 -0.02 31.85
N LYS A 384 6.04 -0.75 31.14
CA LYS A 384 6.25 -1.14 29.73
C LYS A 384 6.37 0.08 28.82
N LYS A 385 5.52 1.09 29.00
CA LYS A 385 5.49 2.30 28.15
C LYS A 385 6.68 3.21 28.42
N THR A 386 7.13 3.30 29.66
CA THR A 386 8.22 4.18 30.10
C THR A 386 9.60 3.52 30.08
N GLY A 387 9.68 2.24 29.72
CA GLY A 387 10.93 1.48 29.67
C GLY A 387 11.46 1.05 31.04
N GLN A 388 10.64 1.11 32.09
CA GLN A 388 11.04 0.61 33.41
C GLN A 388 11.00 -0.92 33.44
N THR A 389 11.93 -1.50 34.20
CA THR A 389 12.00 -2.96 34.37
C THR A 389 10.84 -3.46 35.22
N HIS A 390 10.16 -4.50 34.72
CA HIS A 390 9.17 -5.22 35.53
C HIS A 390 9.83 -6.03 36.64
N GLN A 391 9.11 -6.21 37.74
CA GLN A 391 9.57 -7.03 38.86
C GLN A 391 9.09 -8.47 38.68
N PHE A 392 10.00 -9.43 38.85
CA PHE A 392 9.74 -10.85 38.70
C PHE A 392 9.96 -11.56 40.03
N ALA A 393 9.19 -12.62 40.28
CA ALA A 393 9.28 -13.38 41.52
C ALA A 393 10.68 -14.01 41.67
N ALA A 394 11.23 -13.98 42.89
CA ALA A 394 12.54 -14.58 43.16
C ALA A 394 12.54 -16.10 42.90
N LYS A 395 13.68 -16.61 42.44
CA LYS A 395 13.95 -18.05 42.24
C LYS A 395 13.73 -18.80 43.55
N GLY A 396 12.56 -19.42 43.72
CA GLY A 396 12.22 -20.23 44.91
C GLY A 396 10.83 -19.99 45.50
N GLN A 397 10.04 -19.03 45.02
CA GLN A 397 8.61 -18.98 45.38
C GLN A 397 7.79 -19.81 44.37
N ASP A 398 7.87 -21.13 44.52
CA ASP A 398 6.85 -22.00 43.98
C ASP A 398 5.57 -21.75 44.79
N SER A 399 4.53 -21.23 44.13
CA SER A 399 3.21 -21.00 44.70
C SER A 399 2.49 -22.32 44.94
N GLY A 400 2.99 -23.11 45.88
CA GLY A 400 2.42 -24.37 46.33
C GLY A 400 1.80 -24.25 47.72
N SER A 401 0.78 -23.39 47.91
CA SER A 401 -0.10 -23.51 49.09
C SER A 401 -1.20 -24.52 48.79
N ASN A 402 -0.91 -25.80 49.00
CA ASN A 402 -1.94 -26.81 49.22
C ASN A 402 -1.49 -27.69 50.40
N LEU A 403 -1.58 -27.11 51.61
CA LEU A 403 -1.57 -27.87 52.85
C LEU A 403 -3.03 -28.22 53.14
N THR A 404 -3.45 -29.38 52.63
CA THR A 404 -4.62 -30.09 53.13
C THR A 404 -4.32 -30.53 54.57
N THR A 405 -4.92 -29.83 55.52
CA THR A 405 -5.19 -30.36 56.86
C THR A 405 -6.27 -31.43 56.73
N GLU A 406 -5.87 -32.70 56.68
CA GLU A 406 -6.74 -33.80 57.13
C GLU A 406 -6.31 -34.17 58.54
N GLY A 407 -7.16 -33.80 59.50
CA GLY A 407 -7.24 -34.47 60.78
C GLY A 407 -8.43 -35.42 60.73
N HIS A 408 -8.18 -36.72 60.90
CA HIS A 408 -8.85 -37.58 61.87
C HIS A 408 -8.18 -38.95 61.96
#